data_AF-A0A847UX95-F1
#
_entry.id   AF-A0A847UX95-F1
#
_cell.length_a   1.000
_cell.length_b   1.000
_cell.length_c   1.000
_cell.angle_alpha   90.00
_cell.angle_beta   90.00
_cell.angle_gamma   90.00
#
_symmetry.space_group_name_H-M   'P 1'
#
loop_
_entity.id
_entity.type
_entity.pdbx_description
1 polymer ?
#
loop_
_entity_poly.entity_id
_entity_poly.type
_entity_poly.pdbx_seq_one_letter_code
_entity_poly.pdbx_strand_id
1 'polypeptide(L)' 'MSEYKFFLLHKMLVLSINALVLGAVTVSMYFAAQNPEEFTLVFLKVFGGLLLAIMGLGFMGKRWLSRCVQTVGADPA' A
#
# COMPACT_ATOMS: atom_id res chain seq x y z
N MET A 1 -6.24 -7.03 -25.89
CA MET A 1 -5.67 -7.81 -24.76
C MET A 1 -5.16 -6.95 -23.59
N SER A 2 -5.52 -5.66 -23.50
CA SER A 2 -4.98 -4.68 -22.52
C SER A 2 -5.79 -4.58 -21.21
N GLU A 3 -7.12 -4.73 -21.26
CA GLU A 3 -7.99 -4.54 -20.09
C GLU A 3 -7.79 -5.59 -18.98
N TYR A 4 -7.59 -6.86 -19.35
CA TYR A 4 -7.30 -7.93 -18.37
C TYR A 4 -6.01 -7.66 -17.59
N LYS A 5 -4.98 -7.09 -18.23
CA LYS A 5 -3.71 -6.74 -17.56
C LYS A 5 -3.90 -5.61 -16.56
N PHE A 6 -4.67 -4.58 -16.91
CA PHE A 6 -4.99 -3.50 -15.99
C PHE A 6 -5.78 -3.99 -14.79
N PHE A 7 -6.81 -4.78 -15.01
CA PHE A 7 -7.63 -5.35 -13.94
C PHE A 7 -6.80 -6.24 -12.99
N LEU A 8 -5.91 -7.06 -13.55
CA LEU A 8 -5.01 -7.91 -12.78
C LEU A 8 -4.00 -7.09 -11.97
N LEU A 9 -3.33 -6.10 -12.58
CA LEU A 9 -2.38 -5.21 -11.89
C LEU A 9 -3.06 -4.38 -10.79
N HIS A 10 -4.28 -3.91 -11.04
CA HIS A 10 -5.06 -3.21 -10.02
C HIS A 10 -5.40 -4.12 -8.84
N LYS A 11 -5.88 -5.35 -9.10
CA LYS A 11 -6.14 -6.34 -8.06
C LYS A 11 -4.88 -6.69 -7.26
N MET A 12 -3.76 -6.89 -7.93
CA MET A 12 -2.48 -7.13 -7.27
C MET A 12 -2.05 -5.96 -6.39
N LEU A 13 -2.19 -4.71 -6.87
CA LEU A 13 -1.90 -3.53 -6.07
C LEU A 13 -2.77 -3.46 -4.81
N VAL A 14 -4.08 -3.68 -4.94
CA VAL A 14 -5.01 -3.71 -3.80
C VAL A 14 -4.63 -4.81 -2.82
N LEU A 15 -4.33 -6.02 -3.30
CA LEU A 15 -3.93 -7.14 -2.45
C LEU A 15 -2.63 -6.83 -1.68
N SER A 16 -1.62 -6.28 -2.36
CA SER A 16 -0.34 -5.90 -1.75
C SER A 16 -0.49 -4.81 -0.69
N ILE A 17 -1.32 -3.78 -0.93
CA ILE A 17 -1.59 -2.73 0.05
C ILE A 17 -2.29 -3.32 1.28
N ASN A 18 -3.27 -4.21 1.11
CA ASN A 18 -3.93 -4.87 2.24
C ASN A 18 -2.94 -5.73 3.05
N ALA A 19 -2.07 -6.50 2.38
CA ALA A 19 -1.02 -7.27 3.04
C ALA A 19 -0.05 -6.37 3.83
N LEU A 20 0.32 -5.21 3.27
CA LEU A 20 1.16 -4.23 3.96
C LEU A 20 0.47 -3.64 5.19
N VAL A 21 -0.83 -3.34 5.12
CA VAL A 21 -1.60 -2.84 6.27
C VAL A 21 -1.65 -3.90 7.38
N LEU A 22 -1.91 -5.16 7.06
CA LEU A 22 -1.87 -6.25 8.03
C LEU A 22 -0.48 -6.36 8.67
N GLY A 23 0.58 -6.34 7.86
CA GLY A 23 1.96 -6.33 8.36
C GLY A 23 2.24 -5.14 9.27
N ALA A 24 1.77 -3.94 8.92
CA ALA A 24 1.92 -2.74 9.74
C ALA A 24 1.21 -2.87 11.08
N VAL A 25 -0.01 -3.42 11.12
CA VAL A 25 -0.71 -3.68 12.38
C VAL A 25 0.09 -4.67 13.25
N THR A 26 0.56 -5.77 12.66
CA THR A 26 1.34 -6.79 13.40
C THR A 26 2.63 -6.21 13.97
N VAL A 27 3.39 -5.46 13.17
CA VAL A 27 4.65 -4.83 13.60
C VAL A 27 4.40 -3.80 14.69
N SER A 28 3.40 -2.93 14.52
CA SER A 28 3.06 -1.93 15.54
C SER A 28 2.61 -2.55 16.84
N MET A 29 1.81 -3.62 16.78
CA MET A 29 1.39 -4.35 17.96
C MET A 29 2.58 -5.00 18.67
N TYR A 30 3.51 -5.59 17.93
CA TYR A 30 4.72 -6.19 18.49
C TYR A 30 5.57 -5.15 19.24
N PHE A 31 5.80 -3.98 18.64
CA PHE A 31 6.57 -2.91 19.30
C PHE A 31 5.84 -2.29 20.50
N ALA A 32 4.52 -2.10 20.40
CA ALA A 32 3.72 -1.55 21.49
C ALA A 32 3.64 -2.53 22.67
N ALA A 33 3.52 -3.83 22.41
CA ALA A 33 3.49 -4.87 23.45
C ALA A 33 4.79 -4.96 24.26
N GLN A 34 5.93 -4.54 23.69
CA GLN A 34 7.20 -4.45 24.41
C GLN A 34 7.27 -3.24 25.35
N ASN A 35 6.45 -2.22 25.14
CA ASN A 35 6.45 -0.97 25.91
C ASN A 35 5.03 -0.71 26.47
N PRO A 36 4.55 -1.54 27.42
CA PRO A 36 3.16 -1.50 27.86
C PRO A 36 2.75 -0.16 28.49
N GLU A 37 3.68 0.55 29.13
CA GLU A 37 3.38 1.85 29.78
C GLU A 37 3.11 2.97 28.76
N GLU A 38 3.71 2.87 27.57
CA GLU A 38 3.53 3.83 26.47
C GLU A 38 2.83 3.20 25.26
N PHE A 39 2.08 2.11 25.47
CA PHE A 39 1.50 1.27 24.42
C PHE A 39 0.83 2.10 23.31
N THR A 40 -0.06 3.01 23.70
CA THR A 40 -0.84 3.83 22.77
C THR A 40 0.05 4.77 21.95
N LEU A 41 1.07 5.38 22.58
CA LEU A 41 1.99 6.30 21.91
C LEU A 41 2.90 5.55 20.93
N VAL A 42 3.45 4.41 21.34
CA VAL A 42 4.31 3.57 20.50
C VAL A 42 3.49 3.00 19.33
N PHE A 43 2.30 2.47 19.58
CA PHE A 43 1.42 1.98 18.53
C PHE A 43 1.09 3.08 17.53
N LEU A 44 0.66 4.26 18.00
CA LEU A 44 0.29 5.37 17.12
C LEU A 44 1.47 5.85 16.28
N LYS A 45 2.66 5.95 16.88
CA LYS A 45 3.88 6.37 16.19
C LYS A 45 4.27 5.38 15.10
N VAL A 46 4.30 4.09 15.42
CA VAL A 46 4.74 3.04 14.48
C VAL A 46 3.65 2.79 13.43
N PHE A 47 2.40 2.56 13.85
CA PHE A 47 1.30 2.29 12.94
C PHE A 47 0.99 3.51 12.07
N GLY A 48 0.86 4.69 12.67
CA GLY A 48 0.61 5.92 11.92
C GLY A 48 1.72 6.23 10.93
N GLY A 49 2.99 6.08 11.32
CA GLY A 49 4.13 6.25 10.41
C GLY A 49 4.10 5.28 9.22
N LEU A 50 3.87 3.99 9.50
CA LEU A 50 3.76 2.97 8.45
C LEU A 50 2.54 3.19 7.56
N LEU A 51 1.40 3.61 8.14
CA LEU A 51 0.18 3.85 7.39
C LEU A 51 0.33 5.02 6.41
N LEU A 52 0.98 6.11 6.82
CA LEU A 52 1.32 7.21 5.92
C LEU A 52 2.23 6.76 4.78
N ALA A 53 3.24 5.93 5.07
CA ALA A 53 4.11 5.37 4.03
C ALA A 53 3.34 4.47 3.05
N ILE A 54 2.46 3.61 3.55
CA ILE A 54 1.61 2.71 2.74
C ILE A 54 0.63 3.53 1.89
N MET A 55 0.03 4.59 2.44
CA MET A 55 -0.84 5.49 1.70
C MET A 55 -0.10 6.19 0.56
N GLY A 56 1.12 6.69 0.82
CA GLY A 56 1.99 7.27 -0.20
C GLY A 56 2.29 6.27 -1.33
N LEU A 57 2.65 5.04 -0.96
CA LEU A 57 2.93 3.97 -1.91
C LEU A 57 1.70 3.56 -2.72
N GLY A 58 0.52 3.47 -2.09
CA GLY A 58 -0.75 3.20 -2.76
C GLY A 58 -1.13 4.30 -3.75
N PHE A 59 -0.94 5.57 -3.38
CA PHE A 59 -1.17 6.70 -4.27
C PHE A 59 -0.22 6.70 -5.46
N MET A 60 1.08 6.49 -5.22
CA MET A 60 2.08 6.38 -6.28
C MET A 60 1.81 5.19 -7.19
N GLY A 61 1.51 4.02 -6.64
CA GLY A 61 1.17 2.81 -7.39
C GLY A 61 -0.05 3.00 -8.28
N LYS A 62 -1.11 3.64 -7.76
CA LYS A 62 -2.30 3.98 -8.57
C LYS A 62 -1.95 4.96 -9.69
N ARG A 63 -1.17 6.01 -9.40
CA ARG A 63 -0.76 7.01 -10.40
C ARG A 63 0.14 6.42 -11.48
N TRP A 64 1.04 5.52 -11.12
CA TRP A 64 1.87 4.78 -12.07
C TRP A 64 1.03 3.84 -12.94
N LEU A 65 0.10 3.10 -12.34
CA LEU A 65 -0.80 2.22 -13.08
C LEU A 65 -1.62 3.00 -14.11
N SER A 66 -2.14 4.18 -13.75
CA SER A 66 -2.84 5.06 -14.70
C SER A 66 -1.94 5.55 -15.84
N ARG A 67 -0.65 5.83 -15.58
CA ARG A 67 0.31 6.24 -16.62
C ARG A 67 0.67 5.11 -17.57
N CYS A 68 0.93 3.91 -17.05
CA CYS A 68 1.21 2.73 -17.89
C CYS A 68 0.05 2.39 -18.83
N VAL A 69 -1.20 2.66 -18.43
CA VAL A 69 -2.37 2.50 -19.32
C VAL A 69 -2.36 3.51 -20.46
N GLN A 70 -2.04 4.78 -20.17
CA GLN A 70 -1.99 5.83 -21.20
C GLN A 70 -0.92 5.54 -22.26
N THR A 71 0.22 4.98 -21.88
CA THR A 71 1.30 4.62 -22.82
C THR A 71 0.95 3.42 -23.70
N VAL A 72 0.17 2.45 -23.20
CA VAL A 72 -0.26 1.28 -24.00
C VAL A 72 -1.40 1.64 -24.96
N GLY A 73 -2.18 2.69 -24.69
CA GLY A 73 -3.21 3.19 -25.59
C GLY A 73 -2.70 4.10 -26.72
N ALA A 74 -1.41 4.45 -26.73
CA ALA A 74 -0.83 5.44 -27.63
C ALA A 74 0.04 4.85 -28.75
N ASP A 75 0.09 3.52 -28.92
CA ASP A 75 0.68 2.90 -30.12
C ASP A 75 -0.32 3.03 -31.29
N PRO A 76 -0.03 3.84 -32.32
CA PRO A 76 -0.81 3.81 -33.55
C PRO A 76 -0.45 2.51 -34.29
N ALA A 77 -1.44 1.65 -34.48
CA ALA A 77 -1.37 0.56 -35.45
C ALA A 77 -1.28 1.10 -36.88
#